data_AF-A8U662-F1
#
_entry.id   AF-A8U662-F1
#
_cell.length_a   1.000
_cell.length_b   1.000
_cell.length_c   1.000
_cell.angle_alpha   90.00
_cell.angle_beta   90.00
_cell.angle_gamma   90.00
#
_symmetry.space_group_name_H-M   'P 1'
#
loop_
_entity.id
_entity.type
_entity.pdbx_description
1 polymer ?
#
loop_
_entity_poly.entity_id
_entity_poly.type
_entity_poly.pdbx_seq_one_letter_code
_entity_poly.pdbx_strand_id
1 'polypeptide(L)' 'MAEAEELFTNPIHPYTQSLLSAVPIPDPQIEKEKVLIVYDESTHDYSVEKPSFVEIKEGHFVWANQPEIEKYQVELDN' A
#
# COMPACT_ATOMS: atom_id res chain seq x y z
N MET A 1 -6.87 6.14 2.52
CA MET A 1 -7.44 7.21 1.67
C MET A 1 -6.41 8.28 1.53
N ALA A 2 -6.12 8.67 0.30
CA ALA A 2 -5.24 9.78 -0.03
C ALA A 2 -5.69 10.40 -1.34
N GLU A 3 -5.08 11.51 -1.73
CA GLU A 3 -5.23 12.07 -3.07
C GLU A 3 -4.82 11.05 -4.14
N ALA A 4 -5.47 11.11 -5.30
CA ALA A 4 -5.26 10.11 -6.35
C ALA A 4 -3.78 10.00 -6.76
N GLU A 5 -3.12 11.14 -6.98
CA GLU A 5 -1.71 11.20 -7.36
C GLU A 5 -0.80 10.51 -6.32
N GLU A 6 -1.06 10.74 -5.03
CA GLU A 6 -0.32 10.09 -3.94
C GLU A 6 -0.57 8.58 -3.90
N LEU A 7 -1.80 8.11 -4.17
CA LEU A 7 -2.06 6.67 -4.25
C LEU A 7 -1.30 6.01 -5.40
N PHE A 8 -1.21 6.66 -6.56
CA PHE A 8 -0.49 6.11 -7.72
C PHE A 8 1.04 6.15 -7.56
N THR A 9 1.57 7.16 -6.87
CA THR A 9 3.01 7.38 -6.74
C THR A 9 3.60 6.75 -5.48
N ASN A 10 2.89 6.82 -4.36
CA ASN A 10 3.33 6.35 -3.04
C ASN A 10 2.24 5.49 -2.35
N PRO A 11 1.82 4.35 -2.94
CA PRO A 11 0.86 3.46 -2.29
C PRO A 11 1.45 2.83 -1.02
N ILE A 12 0.97 3.24 0.15
CA ILE A 12 1.50 2.75 1.44
C ILE A 12 1.02 1.32 1.74
N HIS A 13 -0.27 1.04 1.57
CA HIS A 13 -0.84 -0.24 2.00
C HIS A 13 -0.59 -1.37 0.98
N PRO A 14 -0.19 -2.59 1.40
CA PRO A 14 0.10 -3.72 0.50
C PRO A 14 -1.05 -4.08 -0.45
N TYR A 15 -2.29 -4.04 0.05
CA TYR A 15 -3.49 -4.22 -0.77
C TYR A 15 -3.58 -3.22 -1.94
N THR A 16 -3.32 -1.93 -1.67
CA THR A 16 -3.36 -0.88 -2.69
C THR A 16 -2.22 -1.05 -3.70
N GLN A 17 -1.02 -1.42 -3.23
CA GLN A 17 0.11 -1.73 -4.10
C GLN A 17 -0.22 -2.88 -5.06
N SER A 18 -0.80 -3.96 -4.55
CA SER A 18 -1.25 -5.09 -5.36
C SER A 18 -2.29 -4.69 -6.39
N LEU A 19 -3.31 -3.92 -5.98
CA LEU A 19 -4.36 -3.46 -6.88
C LEU A 19 -3.81 -2.58 -8.01
N LEU A 20 -2.92 -1.63 -7.70
CA LEU A 20 -2.30 -0.77 -8.71
C LEU A 20 -1.38 -1.55 -9.64
N SER A 21 -0.67 -2.55 -9.11
CA SER A 21 0.13 -3.46 -9.93
C SER A 21 -0.71 -4.29 -10.91
N ALA A 22 -2.02 -4.40 -10.72
CA ALA A 22 -2.91 -5.11 -11.65
C ALA A 22 -3.37 -4.24 -12.83
N VAL A 23 -3.13 -2.92 -12.80
CA VAL A 23 -3.59 -1.99 -13.85
C VAL A 23 -2.81 -2.21 -15.15
N PRO A 24 -3.45 -2.54 -16.28
CA PRO A 24 -2.74 -2.84 -17.53
C PRO A 24 -2.03 -1.61 -18.09
N ILE A 25 -0.80 -1.81 -18.56
CA ILE A 25 -0.01 -0.80 -19.25
C ILE A 25 -0.35 -0.87 -20.76
N PRO A 26 -0.65 0.28 -21.41
CA PRO A 26 -1.06 0.28 -22.83
C PRO A 26 -0.03 -0.29 -23.81
N ASP A 27 1.27 -0.20 -23.47
CA ASP A 27 2.35 -0.74 -24.30
C ASP A 27 2.53 -2.25 -24.04
N PRO A 28 2.29 -3.12 -25.04
CA PRO A 28 2.38 -4.57 -24.87
C PRO A 28 3.81 -5.08 -24.67
N GLN A 29 4.85 -4.32 -25.01
CA GLN A 29 6.24 -4.70 -24.69
C GLN A 29 6.50 -4.50 -23.20
N ILE A 30 6.07 -3.36 -22.65
CA ILE A 30 6.21 -3.04 -21.22
C ILE A 30 5.33 -3.95 -20.36
N GLU A 31 4.08 -4.20 -20.79
CA GLU A 31 3.14 -5.05 -20.03
C GLU A 31 3.66 -6.48 -19.84
N LYS A 32 4.46 -7.01 -20.78
CA LYS A 32 5.07 -8.34 -20.64
C LYS A 32 6.16 -8.41 -19.58
N GLU A 33 6.86 -7.32 -19.35
CA GLU A 33 7.96 -7.22 -18.37
C GLU A 33 7.46 -6.83 -16.98
N LYS A 34 6.20 -6.41 -16.88
CA LYS A 34 5.58 -5.95 -15.66
C LYS A 34 5.52 -7.06 -14.61
N VAL A 35 5.91 -6.72 -13.38
CA VAL A 35 5.82 -7.60 -12.22
C VAL A 35 4.50 -7.36 -11.49
N LEU A 36 3.70 -8.42 -11.33
CA LEU A 36 2.47 -8.37 -10.56
C LEU A 36 2.76 -8.57 -9.07
N ILE A 37 2.26 -7.68 -8.23
CA ILE A 37 2.38 -7.78 -6.78
C ILE A 37 1.17 -8.56 -6.28
N VAL A 38 1.40 -9.75 -5.72
CA VAL A 38 0.35 -10.57 -5.12
C VAL A 38 0.15 -10.13 -3.67
N TYR A 39 -1.07 -9.73 -3.32
CA TYR A 39 -1.43 -9.40 -1.96
C TYR A 39 -1.50 -10.66 -1.09
N ASP A 40 -0.89 -10.59 0.10
CA ASP A 40 -0.93 -11.62 1.12
C ASP A 40 -1.58 -11.07 2.39
N GLU A 41 -2.75 -11.60 2.72
CA GLU A 41 -3.52 -11.19 3.91
C GLU A 41 -2.83 -11.54 5.23
N SER A 42 -1.91 -12.51 5.23
CA SER A 42 -1.16 -12.91 6.42
C SER A 42 -0.12 -11.87 6.86
N THR A 43 0.11 -10.84 6.04
CA THR A 43 0.95 -9.69 6.39
C THR A 43 0.38 -8.85 7.53
N HIS A 44 -0.90 -9.02 7.83
CA HIS A 44 -1.62 -8.30 8.87
C HIS A 44 -1.86 -9.19 10.09
N ASP A 45 -1.33 -8.78 11.25
CA ASP A 45 -1.65 -9.42 12.54
C ASP A 45 -2.59 -8.55 13.37
N TYR A 46 -3.89 -8.81 13.22
CA TYR A 46 -4.93 -8.14 14.00
C TYR A 46 -5.42 -8.95 15.20
N SER A 47 -4.68 -10.00 15.60
CA SER A 47 -5.04 -10.84 16.74
C SER A 47 -4.84 -10.13 18.08
N VAL A 48 -3.79 -9.32 18.17
CA VAL A 48 -3.41 -8.57 19.38
C VAL A 48 -4.07 -7.20 19.39
N GLU A 49 -3.97 -6.46 18.29
CA GLU A 49 -4.48 -5.10 18.17
C GLU A 49 -5.35 -4.94 16.93
N LYS A 50 -6.54 -4.37 17.12
CA LYS A 50 -7.44 -4.08 16.01
C LYS A 50 -6.94 -2.86 15.24
N PRO A 51 -7.01 -2.89 13.90
CA PRO A 51 -6.64 -1.76 13.08
C PRO A 51 -7.62 -0.61 13.26
N SER A 52 -7.13 0.60 13.00
CA SER A 52 -7.94 1.80 12.94
C SER A 52 -7.52 2.67 11.76
N PHE A 53 -8.32 3.69 11.46
CA PHE A 53 -8.03 4.60 10.35
C PHE A 53 -7.06 5.67 10.83
N VAL A 54 -5.79 5.52 10.47
CA VAL A 54 -4.69 6.37 10.97
C VAL A 54 -4.03 7.12 9.82
N GLU A 55 -3.70 8.38 10.08
CA GLU A 55 -2.91 9.21 9.17
C GLU A 55 -1.43 8.85 9.27
N ILE A 56 -0.85 8.31 8.20
CA ILE A 56 0.57 7.92 8.15
C ILE A 56 1.42 9.09 7.66
N LYS A 57 0.91 9.84 6.68
CA LYS A 57 1.50 11.04 6.08
C LYS A 57 0.39 12.06 5.88
N GLU A 58 0.72 13.34 5.78
CA GLU A 58 -0.25 14.43 5.59
C GLU A 58 -1.25 14.10 4.47
N GLY A 59 -2.54 13.98 4.83
CA GLY A 59 -3.62 13.65 3.91
C GLY A 59 -3.68 12.19 3.44
N HIS A 60 -2.80 11.32 3.94
CA HIS A 60 -2.71 9.90 3.59
C HIS A 60 -3.03 9.00 4.79
N PHE A 61 -4.23 8.45 4.77
CA PHE A 61 -4.75 7.57 5.79
C PHE A 61 -4.66 6.10 5.39
N VAL A 62 -4.35 5.22 6.33
CA VAL A 62 -4.27 3.78 6.13
C VAL A 62 -5.04 3.08 7.25
N TRP A 63 -5.66 1.95 6.92
CA TRP A 63 -6.26 1.06 7.90
C TRP A 63 -5.17 0.14 8.45
N ALA A 64 -4.66 0.45 9.64
CA ALA A 64 -3.47 -0.21 10.20
C ALA A 64 -3.50 -0.29 11.74
N ASN A 65 -2.75 -1.22 12.30
CA ASN A 65 -2.46 -1.32 13.73
C ASN A 65 -1.14 -0.61 14.10
N GLN A 66 -0.80 -0.53 15.40
CA GLN A 66 0.37 0.21 15.86
C GLN A 66 1.69 -0.29 15.25
N PRO A 67 2.00 -1.61 15.22
CA PRO A 67 3.21 -2.12 14.56
C PRO A 67 3.30 -1.77 13.07
N GLU A 68 2.18 -1.84 12.35
CA GLU A 68 2.13 -1.52 10.92
C GLU A 68 2.36 -0.03 10.66
N ILE A 69 1.79 0.84 11.50
CA ILE A 69 1.99 2.29 11.40
C ILE A 69 3.48 2.62 11.51
N GLU A 70 4.17 2.06 12.51
CA GLU A 70 5.62 2.26 12.70
C GLU A 70 6.41 1.75 11.49
N LYS A 71 6.06 0.58 10.97
CA LYS A 71 6.67 0.02 9.76
C LYS A 71 6.51 0.97 8.57
N TYR A 72 5.29 1.42 8.29
CA TYR A 72 5.01 2.29 7.15
C TYR A 72 5.69 3.64 7.26
N GLN A 73 5.78 4.22 8.46
CA GLN A 73 6.51 5.47 8.68
C GLN A 73 8.00 5.30 8.39
N VAL A 74 8.62 4.21 8.88
CA VAL A 74 10.04 3.92 8.59
C VAL A 74 10.28 3.70 7.10
N GLU A 75 9.37 3.04 6.38
CA GLU A 75 9.49 2.85 4.93
C GLU A 75 9.38 4.16 4.14
N LEU A 76 8.64 5.16 4.65
CA LEU A 76 8.51 6.49 4.02
C LEU A 76 9.72 7.41 4.26
N ASP A 77 10.45 7.20 5.36
CA ASP A 77 11.62 8.01 5.74
C ASP A 77 12.94 7.56 5.07
N ASN A 78 12.94 6.41 4.38
CA ASN A 78 14.11 5.83 3.67
C ASN A 78 14.07 6.11 2.16
#